data_AF-A0A841BNK2-F1
#
_entry.id   AF-A0A841BNK2-F1
#
_cell.length_a   1.000
_cell.length_b   1.000
_cell.length_c   1.000
_cell.angle_alpha   90.00
_cell.angle_beta   90.00
_cell.angle_gamma   90.00
#
_symmetry.space_group_name_H-M   'P 1'
#
loop_
_entity.id
_entity.type
_entity.pdbx_description
1 polymer ?
#
loop_
_entity_poly.entity_id
_entity_poly.type
_entity_poly.pdbx_seq_one_letter_code
_entity_poly.pdbx_strand_id
1 'polypeptide(L)'
;MWIKAGVLGTVAAAGMASVATVAPQSLTASPAGGPVIAKVFATREGLVGELTANGHVITERDHFAALPSRRGLAAKGGGDRTVRVCRSGRCVFLPVWDVGPWNTTDDYWNADRQSGRGLPVGMPAAQAAFQDGYNGGRDEFGRAVQNPAGIDIADGAFWDGLKLTDNSWVDVTFLWTGSIGPYATVATQSGPLMIRKSPSASAPEVGFAAKSARIPVQCQARGQAVGSTDLWDRLGPGMYVSHAFVATPAGFTVPVCDAPLPSLAPATKILPTASPSPLATPVVTPVAGASPTPGPAPSSP
;
A
#
# COMPACT_ATOMS: atom_id res chain seq x y z
N MET A 1 -64.59 10.34 -46.44
CA MET A 1 -65.22 9.25 -45.66
C MET A 1 -64.69 9.38 -44.23
N TRP A 2 -65.27 10.25 -43.39
CA TRP A 2 -66.44 10.05 -42.52
C TRP A 2 -66.38 8.78 -41.61
N ILE A 3 -66.13 9.08 -40.31
CA ILE A 3 -66.57 8.46 -39.04
C ILE A 3 -66.05 7.06 -38.65
N LYS A 4 -65.41 6.96 -37.47
CA LYS A 4 -66.08 6.53 -36.21
C LYS A 4 -65.22 6.71 -34.97
N ALA A 5 -65.74 7.54 -34.06
CA ALA A 5 -65.40 7.53 -32.64
C ALA A 5 -65.88 6.22 -31.99
N GLY A 6 -65.12 5.74 -31.00
CA GLY A 6 -65.45 4.53 -30.26
C GLY A 6 -64.80 4.50 -28.87
N VAL A 7 -65.63 4.83 -27.88
CA VAL A 7 -65.66 4.30 -26.51
C VAL A 7 -64.50 4.64 -25.56
N LEU A 8 -64.80 5.56 -24.63
CA LEU A 8 -64.12 5.74 -23.35
C LEU A 8 -64.47 4.55 -22.42
N GLY A 9 -63.50 3.68 -22.18
CA GLY A 9 -63.52 2.73 -21.06
C GLY A 9 -62.79 3.34 -19.86
N THR A 10 -63.52 3.60 -18.78
CA THR A 10 -62.97 3.97 -17.48
C THR A 10 -62.26 2.76 -16.86
N VAL A 11 -60.93 2.77 -16.83
CA VAL A 11 -60.14 1.85 -16.02
C VAL A 11 -59.91 2.50 -14.65
N ALA A 12 -60.36 1.82 -13.60
CA ALA A 12 -60.15 2.22 -12.22
C ALA A 12 -58.64 2.36 -11.93
N ALA A 13 -58.25 3.49 -11.34
CA ALA A 13 -56.89 3.73 -10.89
C ALA A 13 -56.57 2.83 -9.69
N ALA A 14 -55.89 1.70 -9.94
CA ALA A 14 -55.15 0.99 -8.91
C ALA A 14 -53.89 1.80 -8.58
N GLY A 15 -53.68 2.05 -7.29
CA GLY A 15 -52.66 2.96 -6.76
C GLY A 15 -51.27 2.74 -7.34
N MET A 16 -50.74 3.77 -7.99
CA MET A 16 -49.31 3.88 -8.26
C MET A 16 -48.61 4.07 -6.92
N ALA A 17 -47.93 3.03 -6.44
CA ALA A 17 -46.89 3.21 -5.44
C ALA A 17 -45.82 4.13 -6.05
N SER A 18 -45.65 5.32 -5.47
CA SER A 18 -44.59 6.25 -5.84
C SER A 18 -43.25 5.54 -5.72
N VAL A 19 -42.67 5.13 -6.85
CA VAL A 19 -41.25 4.78 -6.90
C VAL A 19 -40.50 6.09 -6.72
N ALA A 20 -39.97 6.31 -5.52
CA ALA A 20 -39.11 7.45 -5.24
C ALA A 20 -37.90 7.37 -6.18
N THR A 21 -37.84 8.27 -7.15
CA THR A 21 -36.67 8.49 -7.99
C THR A 21 -35.53 8.94 -7.07
N VAL A 22 -34.60 8.04 -6.78
CA VAL A 22 -33.37 8.40 -6.09
C VAL A 22 -32.53 9.20 -7.09
N ALA A 23 -32.53 10.53 -6.93
CA ALA A 23 -31.57 11.38 -7.63
C ALA A 23 -30.14 10.87 -7.34
N PRO A 24 -29.20 10.92 -8.30
CA PRO A 24 -27.80 10.62 -8.00
C PRO A 24 -27.38 11.60 -6.91
N GLN A 25 -27.13 11.08 -5.71
CA GLN A 25 -26.57 11.87 -4.64
C GLN A 25 -25.19 12.29 -5.10
N SER A 26 -25.03 13.57 -5.43
CA SER A 26 -23.74 14.22 -5.49
C SER A 26 -23.01 13.86 -4.21
N LEU A 27 -21.89 13.14 -4.32
CA LEU A 27 -21.01 12.86 -3.19
C LEU A 27 -20.53 14.22 -2.66
N THR A 28 -21.24 14.76 -1.68
CA THR A 28 -20.79 15.91 -0.91
C THR A 28 -19.46 15.55 -0.29
N ALA A 29 -18.44 16.37 -0.55
CA ALA A 29 -17.09 16.22 0.00
C ALA A 29 -17.15 15.88 1.49
N SER A 30 -16.46 14.80 1.87
CA SER A 30 -16.41 14.32 3.25
C SER A 30 -15.85 15.41 4.18
N PRO A 31 -16.61 15.92 5.17
CA PRO A 31 -16.12 16.94 6.09
C PRO A 31 -15.40 16.25 7.25
N ALA A 32 -14.21 15.74 6.95
CA ALA A 32 -13.10 15.37 7.86
C ALA A 32 -11.99 14.82 6.94
N GLY A 33 -11.38 15.72 6.16
CA GLY A 33 -10.63 15.36 4.95
C GLY A 33 -9.40 14.49 5.22
N GLY A 34 -9.54 13.18 5.03
CA GLY A 34 -8.42 12.26 4.93
C GLY A 34 -7.64 12.48 3.62
N PRO A 35 -6.44 11.90 3.51
CA PRO A 35 -5.66 11.94 2.27
C PRO A 35 -6.43 11.41 1.06
N VAL A 36 -6.12 11.96 -0.11
CA VAL A 36 -6.62 11.47 -1.39
C VAL A 36 -5.98 10.11 -1.68
N ILE A 37 -6.78 9.18 -2.20
CA ILE A 37 -6.34 7.86 -2.64
C ILE A 37 -6.65 7.73 -4.13
N ALA A 38 -5.69 7.26 -4.91
CA ALA A 38 -5.87 6.96 -6.33
C ALA A 38 -5.28 5.60 -6.67
N LYS A 39 -5.93 4.88 -7.58
CA LYS A 39 -5.36 3.70 -8.21
C LYS A 39 -4.67 4.13 -9.49
N VAL A 40 -3.35 3.98 -9.55
CA VAL A 40 -2.53 4.47 -10.67
C VAL A 40 -1.60 3.38 -11.19
N PHE A 41 -1.22 3.48 -12.46
CA PHE A 41 -0.26 2.58 -13.05
C PHE A 41 1.15 3.03 -12.66
N ALA A 42 1.88 2.16 -11.96
CA ALA A 42 3.25 2.42 -11.53
C ALA A 42 4.25 1.83 -12.52
N THR A 43 5.23 2.65 -12.88
CA THR A 43 6.40 2.28 -13.68
C THR A 43 7.66 2.36 -12.84
N ARG A 44 8.71 1.68 -13.30
CA ARG A 44 10.05 1.81 -12.71
C ARG A 44 10.68 3.12 -13.19
N GLU A 45 11.26 3.88 -12.26
CA GLU A 45 12.03 5.10 -12.55
C GLU A 45 13.22 4.82 -13.48
N GLY A 46 14.15 3.97 -13.03
CA GLY A 46 15.23 3.46 -13.86
C GLY A 46 16.29 4.46 -14.32
N LEU A 47 16.36 5.65 -13.71
CA LEU A 47 17.29 6.73 -14.05
C LEU A 47 18.53 6.80 -13.14
N VAL A 48 19.12 5.66 -12.79
CA VAL A 48 20.35 5.62 -11.95
C VAL A 48 21.45 6.49 -12.58
N GLY A 49 22.04 7.37 -11.77
CA GLY A 49 23.06 8.35 -12.19
C GLY A 49 22.50 9.74 -12.49
N GLU A 50 21.19 9.87 -12.75
CA GLU A 50 20.55 11.16 -13.02
C GLU A 50 20.24 11.94 -11.75
N LEU A 51 19.97 13.24 -11.91
CA LEU A 51 19.59 14.12 -10.81
C LEU A 51 18.06 14.25 -10.74
N THR A 52 17.48 13.82 -9.61
CA THR A 52 16.07 14.06 -9.30
C THR A 52 15.76 15.57 -9.19
N ALA A 53 14.50 15.94 -9.37
CA ALA A 53 14.03 17.32 -9.28
C ALA A 53 14.26 18.02 -7.92
N ASN A 54 14.52 17.28 -6.84
CA ASN A 54 14.92 17.84 -5.54
C ASN A 54 16.45 17.88 -5.29
N GLY A 55 17.25 17.43 -6.26
CA GLY A 55 18.70 17.50 -6.25
C GLY A 55 19.41 16.29 -5.63
N HIS A 56 18.75 15.14 -5.48
CA HIS A 56 19.38 13.86 -5.17
C HIS A 56 19.89 13.18 -6.45
N VAL A 57 21.11 12.62 -6.42
CA VAL A 57 21.65 11.80 -7.52
C VAL A 57 21.18 10.37 -7.31
N ILE A 58 20.42 9.84 -8.26
CA ILE A 58 19.79 8.52 -8.14
C ILE A 58 20.87 7.46 -8.07
N THR A 59 20.84 6.64 -7.02
CA THR A 59 21.70 5.46 -6.88
C THR A 59 20.90 4.19 -7.04
N GLU A 60 21.62 3.08 -7.25
CA GLU A 60 20.99 1.77 -7.24
C GLU A 60 20.22 1.53 -5.94
N ARG A 61 19.06 0.86 -6.07
CA ARG A 61 18.19 0.49 -4.95
C ARG A 61 17.67 1.68 -4.13
N ASP A 62 17.49 2.83 -4.76
CA ASP A 62 16.88 4.00 -4.11
C ASP A 62 15.41 3.78 -3.73
N HIS A 63 14.94 4.61 -2.80
CA HIS A 63 13.60 4.49 -2.18
C HIS A 63 12.82 5.81 -2.24
N PHE A 64 12.36 6.18 -3.43
CA PHE A 64 11.52 7.37 -3.64
C PHE A 64 10.45 7.12 -4.70
N ALA A 65 9.53 8.08 -4.82
CA ALA A 65 8.58 8.16 -5.93
C ALA A 65 8.82 9.43 -6.76
N ALA A 66 8.49 9.38 -8.05
CA ALA A 66 8.29 10.56 -8.88
C ALA A 66 6.79 10.74 -9.13
N LEU A 67 6.34 12.00 -9.08
CA LEU A 67 4.96 12.35 -9.39
C LEU A 67 4.90 13.46 -10.44
N PRO A 68 3.86 13.51 -11.29
CA PRO A 68 3.82 14.40 -12.44
C PRO A 68 3.55 15.88 -12.10
N SER A 69 4.00 16.37 -10.94
CA SER A 69 3.99 17.79 -10.58
C SER A 69 4.93 18.13 -9.43
N ARG A 70 5.60 19.29 -9.54
CA ARG A 70 6.39 19.89 -8.44
C ARG A 70 5.55 20.19 -7.19
N ARG A 71 4.22 20.27 -7.28
CA ARG A 71 3.33 20.50 -6.11
C ARG A 71 3.32 19.31 -5.14
N GLY A 72 3.81 18.15 -5.57
CA GLY A 72 4.02 16.96 -4.75
C GLY A 72 5.49 16.73 -4.36
N LEU A 73 6.42 17.63 -4.68
CA LEU A 73 7.86 17.41 -4.49
C LEU A 73 8.31 17.69 -3.05
N ALA A 74 9.01 16.74 -2.42
CA ALA A 74 9.62 16.93 -1.12
C ALA A 74 10.93 17.73 -1.22
N ALA A 75 11.21 18.56 -0.21
CA ALA A 75 12.54 19.17 -0.06
C ALA A 75 13.62 18.09 0.10
N LYS A 76 14.86 18.39 -0.32
CA LYS A 76 15.99 17.46 -0.19
C LYS A 76 16.19 17.06 1.28
N GLY A 77 16.18 15.75 1.55
CA GLY A 77 16.27 15.19 2.90
C GLY A 77 14.98 15.28 3.73
N GLY A 78 13.92 15.89 3.21
CA GLY A 78 12.60 15.94 3.81
C GLY A 78 11.68 14.82 3.35
N GLY A 79 10.49 14.75 3.97
CA GLY A 79 9.42 13.84 3.57
C GLY A 79 8.03 14.38 3.92
N ASP A 80 7.89 15.71 3.94
CA ASP A 80 6.59 16.37 4.04
C ASP A 80 5.67 16.00 2.87
N ARG A 81 6.25 15.67 1.72
CA ARG A 81 5.57 15.00 0.60
C ARG A 81 5.94 13.53 0.55
N THR A 82 5.15 12.72 1.25
CA THR A 82 5.27 11.25 1.25
C THR A 82 4.01 10.64 0.65
N VAL A 83 4.17 9.63 -0.21
CA VAL A 83 3.10 8.75 -0.64
C VAL A 83 3.16 7.42 0.10
N ARG A 84 2.00 6.82 0.38
CA ARG A 84 1.89 5.40 0.72
C ARG A 84 1.46 4.65 -0.53
N VAL A 85 2.28 3.73 -1.01
CA VAL A 85 1.99 2.91 -2.20
C VAL A 85 1.76 1.47 -1.75
N CYS A 86 0.62 0.88 -2.10
CA CYS A 86 0.28 -0.49 -1.71
C CYS A 86 0.00 -1.37 -2.93
N ARG A 87 0.46 -2.63 -2.85
CA ARG A 87 0.19 -3.69 -3.82
C ARG A 87 0.14 -5.05 -3.12
N SER A 88 -0.95 -5.79 -3.32
CA SER A 88 -1.14 -7.15 -2.77
C SER A 88 -0.85 -7.27 -1.27
N GLY A 89 -1.33 -6.29 -0.48
CA GLY A 89 -1.14 -6.27 0.99
C GLY A 89 0.26 -5.88 1.47
N ARG A 90 1.20 -5.57 0.56
CA ARG A 90 2.48 -4.92 0.88
C ARG A 90 2.37 -3.43 0.64
N CYS A 91 2.95 -2.62 1.52
CA CYS A 91 2.94 -1.16 1.38
C CYS A 91 4.32 -0.55 1.61
N VAL A 92 4.67 0.44 0.79
CA VAL A 92 5.85 1.29 0.99
C VAL A 92 5.45 2.74 1.25
N PHE A 93 6.24 3.43 2.06
CA PHE A 93 6.12 4.89 2.25
C PHE A 93 7.33 5.57 1.62
N LEU A 94 7.09 6.41 0.61
CA LEU A 94 8.13 6.97 -0.24
C LEU A 94 8.02 8.50 -0.23
N PRO A 95 9.08 9.23 0.14
CA PRO A 95 9.16 10.65 -0.16
C PRO A 95 9.20 10.84 -1.68
N VAL A 96 8.61 11.94 -2.15
CA VAL A 96 8.59 12.27 -3.58
C VAL A 96 9.83 13.11 -3.90
N TRP A 97 10.76 12.55 -4.67
CA TRP A 97 12.03 13.22 -4.97
C TRP A 97 12.10 13.77 -6.39
N ASP A 98 11.27 13.29 -7.30
CA ASP A 98 11.34 13.66 -8.70
C ASP A 98 9.98 14.02 -9.32
N VAL A 99 10.02 14.54 -10.55
CA VAL A 99 8.87 15.00 -11.32
C VAL A 99 8.74 14.20 -12.63
N GLY A 100 7.65 13.47 -12.74
CA GLY A 100 7.33 12.55 -13.82
C GLY A 100 6.29 11.53 -13.33
N PRO A 101 5.65 10.73 -14.19
CA PRO A 101 5.91 10.47 -15.61
C PRO A 101 5.08 11.34 -16.59
N TRP A 102 5.54 11.42 -17.85
CA TRP A 102 4.93 12.04 -19.04
C TRP A 102 4.64 13.54 -18.96
N ASN A 103 3.90 13.97 -17.94
CA ASN A 103 3.56 15.34 -17.64
C ASN A 103 4.30 15.79 -16.37
N THR A 104 4.59 17.08 -16.27
CA THR A 104 5.32 17.67 -15.14
C THR A 104 4.51 18.72 -14.38
N THR A 105 3.27 18.92 -14.81
CA THR A 105 2.31 19.86 -14.23
C THR A 105 0.94 19.25 -13.90
N ASP A 106 0.79 17.93 -13.96
CA ASP A 106 -0.45 17.20 -13.64
C ASP A 106 -0.44 16.69 -12.20
N ASP A 107 -0.80 17.53 -11.24
CA ASP A 107 -1.05 17.15 -9.85
C ASP A 107 -2.45 16.54 -9.70
N TYR A 108 -2.69 15.39 -10.33
CA TYR A 108 -3.99 14.74 -10.42
C TYR A 108 -4.67 14.41 -9.09
N TRP A 109 -3.94 14.46 -7.97
CA TRP A 109 -4.49 14.34 -6.61
C TRP A 109 -5.24 15.60 -6.14
N ASN A 110 -5.18 16.71 -6.87
CA ASN A 110 -5.87 17.96 -6.56
C ASN A 110 -7.13 18.15 -7.42
N ALA A 111 -8.19 18.69 -6.79
CA ALA A 111 -9.37 19.18 -7.51
C ALA A 111 -9.01 20.40 -8.37
N ASP A 112 -8.30 21.36 -7.79
CA ASP A 112 -7.71 22.50 -8.48
C ASP A 112 -6.26 22.15 -8.92
N ARG A 113 -6.20 21.28 -9.94
CA ARG A 113 -4.94 20.84 -10.57
C ARG A 113 -4.39 21.91 -11.53
N GLN A 114 -3.08 21.94 -11.68
CA GLN A 114 -2.31 22.88 -12.49
C GLN A 114 -2.50 22.62 -14.01
N SER A 115 -2.55 21.37 -14.44
CA SER A 115 -2.93 20.94 -15.80
C SER A 115 -3.89 19.74 -15.76
N GLY A 116 -4.32 19.18 -16.89
CA GLY A 116 -5.27 18.04 -16.89
C GLY A 116 -6.74 18.43 -16.70
N ARG A 117 -7.14 19.65 -17.11
CA ARG A 117 -8.51 20.17 -16.95
C ARG A 117 -9.58 19.18 -17.46
N GLY A 118 -10.68 19.10 -16.72
CA GLY A 118 -11.82 18.24 -17.04
C GLY A 118 -11.69 16.79 -16.59
N LEU A 119 -10.53 16.37 -16.07
CA LEU A 119 -10.33 15.03 -15.52
C LEU A 119 -10.73 14.97 -14.04
N PRO A 120 -11.33 13.85 -13.58
CA PRO A 120 -11.70 13.67 -12.18
C PRO A 120 -10.47 13.53 -11.28
N VAL A 121 -10.56 13.99 -10.03
CA VAL A 121 -9.49 13.82 -9.02
C VAL A 121 -9.08 12.35 -8.93
N GLY A 122 -7.77 12.11 -8.93
CA GLY A 122 -7.18 10.78 -8.92
C GLY A 122 -6.92 10.19 -10.32
N MET A 123 -7.36 10.85 -11.40
CA MET A 123 -7.08 10.43 -12.78
C MET A 123 -5.84 11.14 -13.35
N PRO A 124 -4.72 10.43 -13.58
CA PRO A 124 -3.56 10.97 -14.28
C PRO A 124 -3.90 11.33 -15.74
N ALA A 125 -3.41 12.47 -16.23
CA ALA A 125 -3.60 12.90 -17.60
C ALA A 125 -2.96 11.94 -18.61
N ALA A 126 -1.82 11.32 -18.26
CA ALA A 126 -1.19 10.30 -19.10
C ALA A 126 -2.06 9.04 -19.22
N GLN A 127 -2.72 8.61 -18.14
CA GLN A 127 -3.69 7.52 -18.19
C GLN A 127 -4.86 7.85 -19.12
N ALA A 128 -5.48 9.03 -18.95
CA ALA A 128 -6.59 9.46 -19.79
C ALA A 128 -6.17 9.64 -21.26
N ALA A 129 -4.94 10.10 -21.52
CA ALA A 129 -4.39 10.22 -22.86
C ALA A 129 -4.23 8.85 -23.52
N PHE A 130 -3.65 7.89 -22.79
CA PHE A 130 -3.41 6.53 -23.27
C PHE A 130 -4.71 5.74 -23.52
N GLN A 131 -5.70 5.87 -22.62
CA GLN A 131 -6.92 5.05 -22.64
C GLN A 131 -8.06 5.69 -23.44
N ASP A 132 -8.23 7.01 -23.30
CA ASP A 132 -9.42 7.72 -23.79
C ASP A 132 -9.08 8.79 -24.84
N GLY A 133 -7.81 8.92 -25.23
CA GLY A 133 -7.38 9.92 -26.21
C GLY A 133 -7.42 11.36 -25.68
N TYR A 134 -7.43 11.56 -24.36
CA TYR A 134 -7.31 12.89 -23.75
C TYR A 134 -6.11 13.65 -24.34
N ASN A 135 -6.28 14.94 -24.62
CA ASN A 135 -5.27 15.76 -25.29
C ASN A 135 -4.77 15.16 -26.63
N GLY A 136 -5.66 14.46 -27.36
CA GLY A 136 -5.31 13.78 -28.61
C GLY A 136 -4.34 12.61 -28.42
N GLY A 137 -4.29 12.01 -27.22
CA GLY A 137 -3.38 10.92 -26.88
C GLY A 137 -1.95 11.39 -26.60
N ARG A 138 -1.75 12.66 -26.28
CA ARG A 138 -0.43 13.28 -26.11
C ARG A 138 -0.19 13.83 -24.72
N ASP A 139 1.07 13.84 -24.30
CA ASP A 139 1.51 14.54 -23.09
C ASP A 139 1.62 16.06 -23.32
N GLU A 140 1.99 16.79 -22.27
CA GLU A 140 2.14 18.25 -22.30
C GLU A 140 3.22 18.75 -23.28
N PHE A 141 4.13 17.88 -23.74
CA PHE A 141 5.16 18.19 -24.74
C PHE A 141 4.75 17.79 -26.16
N GLY A 142 3.52 17.29 -26.34
CA GLY A 142 3.00 16.85 -27.62
C GLY A 142 3.50 15.47 -28.06
N ARG A 143 4.18 14.71 -27.20
CA ARG A 143 4.62 13.33 -27.51
C ARG A 143 3.45 12.38 -27.34
N ALA A 144 3.37 11.34 -28.15
CA ALA A 144 2.36 10.29 -27.98
C ALA A 144 2.62 9.54 -26.67
N VAL A 145 1.60 9.44 -25.82
CA VAL A 145 1.68 8.70 -24.56
C VAL A 145 1.66 7.21 -24.85
N GLN A 146 2.67 6.48 -24.37
CA GLN A 146 2.85 5.04 -24.69
C GLN A 146 2.42 4.11 -23.56
N ASN A 147 2.15 4.63 -22.37
CA ASN A 147 1.62 3.86 -21.25
C ASN A 147 0.83 4.79 -20.30
N PRO A 148 -0.04 4.25 -19.43
CA PRO A 148 -0.90 5.05 -18.56
C PRO A 148 -0.22 5.44 -17.24
N ALA A 149 1.11 5.55 -17.20
CA ALA A 149 1.84 5.74 -15.94
C ALA A 149 1.40 7.03 -15.21
N GLY A 150 1.16 6.90 -13.91
CA GLY A 150 0.80 8.02 -13.01
C GLY A 150 1.77 8.22 -11.87
N ILE A 151 2.76 7.34 -11.73
CA ILE A 151 3.81 7.38 -10.70
C ILE A 151 4.99 6.55 -11.20
N ASP A 152 6.20 7.08 -11.05
CA ASP A 152 7.42 6.29 -11.17
C ASP A 152 7.96 5.95 -9.78
N ILE A 153 8.52 4.75 -9.65
CA ILE A 153 9.02 4.22 -8.38
C ILE A 153 10.48 3.80 -8.54
N ALA A 154 11.33 4.29 -7.64
CA ALA A 154 12.75 3.97 -7.63
C ALA A 154 13.02 2.48 -7.39
N ASP A 155 14.16 2.01 -7.88
CA ASP A 155 14.54 0.59 -7.99
C ASP A 155 14.38 -0.22 -6.70
N GLY A 156 14.81 0.33 -5.55
CA GLY A 156 14.72 -0.36 -4.26
C GLY A 156 13.27 -0.49 -3.82
N ALA A 157 12.47 0.56 -4.02
CA ALA A 157 11.05 0.51 -3.72
C ALA A 157 10.24 -0.41 -4.65
N PHE A 158 10.57 -0.41 -5.94
CA PHE A 158 9.92 -1.23 -6.94
C PHE A 158 10.20 -2.73 -6.70
N TRP A 159 11.47 -3.10 -6.61
CA TRP A 159 11.89 -4.51 -6.49
C TRP A 159 11.86 -5.04 -5.07
N ASP A 160 12.34 -4.28 -4.07
CA ASP A 160 12.49 -4.82 -2.71
C ASP A 160 11.25 -4.58 -1.85
N GLY A 161 10.65 -3.39 -1.97
CA GLY A 161 9.51 -2.99 -1.17
C GLY A 161 8.22 -3.64 -1.64
N LEU A 162 7.83 -3.29 -2.86
CA LEU A 162 6.58 -3.75 -3.48
C LEU A 162 6.69 -5.15 -4.10
N LYS A 163 7.91 -5.67 -4.30
CA LYS A 163 8.17 -6.97 -4.95
C LYS A 163 7.56 -7.03 -6.36
N LEU A 164 7.63 -5.93 -7.10
CA LEU A 164 7.17 -5.87 -8.48
C LEU A 164 8.25 -6.45 -9.41
N THR A 165 7.82 -7.25 -10.37
CA THR A 165 8.66 -7.78 -11.46
C THR A 165 8.38 -7.10 -12.80
N ASP A 166 7.28 -6.35 -12.87
CA ASP A 166 6.84 -5.57 -14.03
C ASP A 166 5.94 -4.44 -13.50
N ASN A 167 5.60 -3.50 -14.39
CA ASN A 167 4.69 -2.40 -14.13
C ASN A 167 3.33 -2.94 -13.64
N SER A 168 2.71 -2.21 -12.72
CA SER A 168 1.48 -2.69 -12.08
C SER A 168 0.60 -1.54 -11.66
N TRP A 169 -0.70 -1.78 -11.64
CA TRP A 169 -1.62 -0.94 -10.88
C TRP A 169 -1.32 -1.04 -9.39
N VAL A 170 -1.31 0.09 -8.72
CA VAL A 170 -1.06 0.22 -7.27
C VAL A 170 -2.04 1.22 -6.66
N ASP A 171 -2.33 1.07 -5.38
CA ASP A 171 -3.10 2.05 -4.62
C ASP A 171 -2.14 3.07 -3.97
N VAL A 172 -2.30 4.35 -4.29
CA VAL A 172 -1.46 5.45 -3.81
C VAL A 172 -2.28 6.36 -2.92
N THR A 173 -1.78 6.61 -1.72
CA THR A 173 -2.31 7.62 -0.79
C THR A 173 -1.36 8.81 -0.72
N PHE A 174 -1.86 10.01 -1.01
CA PHE A 174 -1.08 11.26 -1.01
C PHE A 174 -1.14 11.91 0.37
N LEU A 175 -0.22 11.55 1.27
CA LEU A 175 -0.37 11.80 2.71
C LEU A 175 -0.42 13.29 3.11
N TRP A 176 0.01 14.20 2.24
CA TRP A 176 -0.04 15.65 2.50
C TRP A 176 -1.37 16.31 2.13
N THR A 177 -2.28 15.62 1.43
CA THR A 177 -3.51 16.24 0.91
C THR A 177 -4.67 16.24 1.91
N GLY A 178 -4.44 15.71 3.12
CA GLY A 178 -5.45 15.62 4.17
C GLY A 178 -4.82 15.35 5.53
N SER A 179 -5.64 15.34 6.58
CA SER A 179 -5.18 15.03 7.92
C SER A 179 -4.84 13.55 8.05
N ILE A 180 -3.63 13.26 8.51
CA ILE A 180 -3.15 11.89 8.76
C ILE A 180 -3.13 11.52 10.25
N GLY A 181 -3.63 12.40 11.12
CA GLY A 181 -3.55 12.25 12.57
C GLY A 181 -2.10 12.37 13.08
N PRO A 182 -1.77 11.73 14.22
CA PRO A 182 -0.40 11.60 14.67
C PRO A 182 0.46 10.94 13.60
N TYR A 183 1.69 11.41 13.47
CA TYR A 183 2.65 10.87 12.51
C TYR A 183 4.04 10.86 13.12
N ALA A 184 4.91 10.06 12.53
CA ALA A 184 6.33 10.06 12.81
C ALA A 184 7.12 10.22 11.50
N THR A 185 8.37 10.64 11.61
CA THR A 185 9.31 10.73 10.49
C THR A 185 10.36 9.64 10.64
N VAL A 186 10.60 8.86 9.58
CA VAL A 186 11.63 7.80 9.59
C VAL A 186 13.01 8.43 9.74
N ALA A 187 13.75 8.03 10.77
CA ALA A 187 15.02 8.61 11.19
C ALA A 187 16.13 7.54 11.24
N THR A 188 16.25 6.73 10.19
CA THR A 188 17.32 5.73 10.06
C THR A 188 18.65 6.38 9.66
N GLN A 189 19.77 5.77 10.07
CA GLN A 189 21.10 6.21 9.62
C GLN A 189 21.26 5.97 8.11
N SER A 190 20.94 4.76 7.66
CA SER A 190 20.94 4.32 6.27
C SER A 190 19.77 3.38 6.00
N GLY A 191 19.39 3.28 4.73
CA GLY A 191 18.35 2.36 4.26
C GLY A 191 16.93 2.67 4.77
N PRO A 192 15.94 1.90 4.30
CA PRO A 192 14.55 2.02 4.72
C PRO A 192 14.27 1.28 6.03
N LEU A 193 13.23 1.71 6.74
CA LEU A 193 12.72 1.07 7.95
C LEU A 193 11.70 -0.01 7.59
N MET A 194 11.98 -1.27 7.93
CA MET A 194 11.08 -2.39 7.63
C MET A 194 9.76 -2.30 8.41
N ILE A 195 8.65 -2.52 7.73
CA ILE A 195 7.32 -2.65 8.31
C ILE A 195 7.05 -4.13 8.61
N ARG A 196 6.73 -4.42 9.85
CA ARG A 196 6.55 -5.77 10.41
C ARG A 196 5.07 -6.08 10.59
N LYS A 197 4.71 -7.36 10.47
CA LYS A 197 3.32 -7.83 10.63
C LYS A 197 2.80 -7.71 12.08
N SER A 198 3.70 -7.74 13.06
CA SER A 198 3.43 -7.58 14.49
C SER A 198 4.57 -6.78 15.16
N PRO A 199 4.43 -6.37 16.44
CA PRO A 199 5.45 -5.67 17.24
C PRO A 199 6.72 -6.49 17.54
N SER A 200 7.39 -7.00 16.51
CA SER A 200 8.59 -7.82 16.64
C SER A 200 9.48 -7.70 15.41
N ALA A 201 10.79 -7.64 15.63
CA ALA A 201 11.79 -7.55 14.56
C ALA A 201 11.92 -8.86 13.78
N SER A 202 11.53 -10.00 14.35
CA SER A 202 11.48 -11.29 13.65
C SER A 202 10.17 -11.55 12.93
N ALA A 203 9.17 -10.67 13.10
CA ALA A 203 7.90 -10.81 12.39
C ALA A 203 8.08 -10.60 10.88
N PRO A 204 7.21 -11.22 10.04
CA PRO A 204 7.26 -11.08 8.60
C PRO A 204 7.22 -9.62 8.14
N GLU A 205 8.00 -9.31 7.10
CA GLU A 205 8.04 -7.99 6.48
C GLU A 205 6.86 -7.83 5.52
N VAL A 206 6.10 -6.76 5.72
CA VAL A 206 4.95 -6.39 4.89
C VAL A 206 5.22 -5.13 4.05
N GLY A 207 6.48 -4.71 3.97
CA GLY A 207 6.94 -3.54 3.22
C GLY A 207 7.94 -2.74 4.03
N PHE A 208 8.12 -1.46 3.68
CA PHE A 208 9.05 -0.58 4.39
C PHE A 208 8.62 0.90 4.32
N ALA A 209 9.20 1.74 5.16
CA ALA A 209 9.13 3.19 5.03
C ALA A 209 10.53 3.75 4.72
N ALA A 210 10.67 4.52 3.64
CA ALA A 210 11.95 5.10 3.24
C ALA A 210 12.45 6.10 4.28
N LYS A 211 13.76 6.36 4.29
CA LYS A 211 14.37 7.39 5.14
C LYS A 211 13.68 8.75 4.89
N SER A 212 13.45 9.50 5.96
CA SER A 212 12.72 10.77 5.98
C SER A 212 11.23 10.71 5.64
N ALA A 213 10.67 9.55 5.26
CA ALA A 213 9.24 9.43 4.99
C ALA A 213 8.42 9.80 6.22
N ARG A 214 7.33 10.56 6.02
CA ARG A 214 6.31 10.77 7.05
C ARG A 214 5.29 9.64 7.01
N ILE A 215 5.15 8.95 8.13
CA ILE A 215 4.24 7.81 8.29
C ILE A 215 3.14 8.12 9.30
N PRO A 216 1.87 7.84 8.98
CA PRO A 216 0.78 7.96 9.95
C PRO A 216 0.95 6.94 11.06
N VAL A 217 0.75 7.36 12.30
CA VAL A 217 0.80 6.47 13.47
C VAL A 217 -0.57 6.47 14.12
N GLN A 218 -1.22 5.31 14.09
CA GLN A 218 -2.53 5.12 14.71
C GLN A 218 -2.40 5.06 16.23
N CYS A 219 -1.42 4.31 16.72
CA CYS A 219 -1.18 4.10 18.13
C CYS A 219 0.17 3.41 18.39
N GLN A 220 0.60 3.37 19.65
CA GLN A 220 1.80 2.68 20.12
C GLN A 220 1.48 1.39 20.88
N ALA A 221 2.17 0.30 20.54
CA ALA A 221 2.09 -0.98 21.21
C ALA A 221 3.43 -1.36 21.84
N ARG A 222 3.40 -2.19 22.89
CA ARG A 222 4.59 -2.85 23.44
C ARG A 222 4.90 -4.10 22.61
N GLY A 223 6.18 -4.41 22.45
CA GLY A 223 6.64 -5.54 21.64
C GLY A 223 8.06 -5.99 21.99
N GLN A 224 8.72 -6.66 21.05
CA GLN A 224 10.13 -7.01 21.19
C GLN A 224 10.99 -5.75 21.34
N ALA A 225 11.91 -5.75 22.31
CA ALA A 225 12.87 -4.66 22.46
C ALA A 225 13.80 -4.56 21.24
N VAL A 226 13.98 -3.34 20.73
CA VAL A 226 14.89 -2.99 19.64
C VAL A 226 15.68 -1.75 20.08
N GLY A 227 17.00 -1.91 20.26
CA GLY A 227 17.82 -0.86 20.85
C GLY A 227 17.41 -0.60 22.30
N SER A 228 17.06 0.65 22.63
CA SER A 228 16.70 1.09 23.98
C SER A 228 15.19 1.11 24.26
N THR A 229 14.34 0.69 23.31
CA THR A 229 12.88 0.76 23.44
C THR A 229 12.20 -0.54 23.03
N ASP A 230 11.06 -0.82 23.65
CA ASP A 230 10.11 -1.89 23.32
C ASP A 230 8.81 -1.33 22.71
N LEU A 231 8.78 -0.03 22.38
CA LEU A 231 7.66 0.61 21.72
C LEU A 231 7.68 0.36 20.21
N TRP A 232 6.50 0.08 19.68
CA TRP A 232 6.23 -0.14 18.26
C TRP A 232 5.07 0.75 17.82
N ASP A 233 5.27 1.50 16.75
CA ASP A 233 4.25 2.35 16.15
C ASP A 233 3.40 1.54 15.16
N ARG A 234 2.10 1.49 15.39
CA ARG A 234 1.13 0.85 14.49
C ARG A 234 0.71 1.82 13.40
N LEU A 235 1.02 1.51 12.16
CA LEU A 235 0.68 2.33 10.98
C LEU A 235 -0.70 1.96 10.39
N GLY A 236 -1.16 0.74 10.69
CA GLY A 236 -2.41 0.18 10.20
C GLY A 236 -2.55 -1.29 10.59
N PRO A 237 -3.63 -1.98 10.17
CA PRO A 237 -3.81 -3.39 10.44
C PRO A 237 -2.63 -4.26 9.98
N GLY A 238 -1.90 -4.85 10.94
CA GLY A 238 -0.74 -5.69 10.65
C GLY A 238 0.45 -4.93 10.06
N MET A 239 0.60 -3.64 10.35
CA MET A 239 1.75 -2.82 9.94
C MET A 239 2.32 -2.12 11.16
N TYR A 240 3.51 -2.55 11.58
CA TYR A 240 4.21 -2.03 12.76
C TYR A 240 5.64 -1.66 12.40
N VAL A 241 6.15 -0.57 12.96
CA VAL A 241 7.57 -0.20 12.90
C VAL A 241 8.10 0.00 14.30
N SER A 242 9.39 -0.26 14.51
CA SER A 242 10.01 0.00 15.80
C SER A 242 10.15 1.50 16.03
N HIS A 243 9.75 1.96 17.23
CA HIS A 243 9.85 3.37 17.60
C HIS A 243 11.32 3.85 17.68
N ALA A 244 12.28 2.92 17.79
CA ALA A 244 13.71 3.22 17.83
C ALA A 244 14.22 3.97 16.57
N PHE A 245 13.47 3.92 15.47
CA PHE A 245 13.91 4.42 14.17
C PHE A 245 13.00 5.54 13.61
N VAL A 246 12.19 6.15 14.45
CA VAL A 246 11.33 7.26 14.04
C VAL A 246 11.43 8.43 15.02
N ALA A 247 11.18 9.63 14.52
CA ALA A 247 11.05 10.84 15.30
C ALA A 247 9.60 11.31 15.29
N THR A 248 8.99 11.42 16.48
CA THR A 248 7.66 12.01 16.64
C THR A 248 7.82 13.53 16.80
N PRO A 249 7.13 14.36 16.01
CA PRO A 249 7.22 15.81 16.16
C PRO A 249 6.70 16.28 17.53
N ALA A 250 7.28 17.36 18.04
CA ALA A 250 6.80 17.99 19.27
C ALA A 250 5.32 18.38 19.15
N GLY A 251 4.55 18.20 20.23
CA GLY A 251 3.13 18.51 20.28
C GLY A 251 2.19 17.43 19.74
N PHE A 252 2.71 16.33 19.20
CA PHE A 252 1.92 15.15 18.86
C PHE A 252 1.95 14.13 20.01
N THR A 253 0.78 13.75 20.50
CA THR A 253 0.62 12.62 21.42
C THR A 253 0.13 11.42 20.61
N VAL A 254 0.93 10.36 20.56
CA VAL A 254 0.49 9.10 19.96
C VAL A 254 -0.25 8.30 21.03
N PRO A 255 -1.51 7.88 20.80
CA PRO A 255 -2.24 7.10 21.78
C PRO A 255 -1.62 5.70 21.93
N VAL A 256 -1.79 5.08 23.09
CA VAL A 256 -1.47 3.65 23.23
C VAL A 256 -2.51 2.84 22.47
N CYS A 257 -2.09 1.77 21.80
CA CYS A 257 -3.03 0.90 21.12
C CYS A 257 -3.94 0.27 22.16
N ASP A 258 -5.25 0.38 21.95
CA ASP A 258 -6.21 -0.42 22.71
C ASP A 258 -5.73 -1.86 22.64
N ALA A 259 -5.47 -2.45 23.80
CA ALA A 259 -5.14 -3.86 23.86
C ALA A 259 -6.27 -4.61 23.13
N PRO A 260 -5.96 -5.60 22.27
CA PRO A 260 -6.96 -6.62 22.02
C PRO A 260 -7.46 -7.06 23.42
N LEU A 261 -8.79 -7.12 23.63
CA LEU A 261 -9.38 -7.69 24.85
C LEU A 261 -8.50 -8.85 25.29
N PRO A 262 -8.08 -8.93 26.57
CA PRO A 262 -7.08 -9.89 26.98
C PRO A 262 -7.49 -11.26 26.45
N SER A 263 -6.72 -11.76 25.48
CA SER A 263 -6.74 -13.18 25.19
C SER A 263 -6.34 -13.79 26.51
N LEU A 264 -7.29 -14.43 27.19
CA LEU A 264 -7.00 -15.25 28.36
C LEU A 264 -5.80 -16.09 27.95
N ALA A 265 -4.65 -15.80 28.57
CA ALA A 265 -3.47 -16.61 28.36
C ALA A 265 -3.90 -18.08 28.51
N PRO A 266 -3.48 -19.01 27.64
CA PRO A 266 -3.53 -20.39 28.06
C PRO A 266 -2.67 -20.46 29.33
N ALA A 267 -3.33 -20.83 30.42
CA ALA A 267 -2.72 -20.97 31.73
C ALA A 267 -1.38 -21.68 31.61
N THR A 268 -0.36 -21.14 32.28
CA THR A 268 0.93 -21.78 32.48
C THR A 268 0.68 -23.23 32.87
N LYS A 269 1.07 -24.18 32.01
CA LYS A 269 1.03 -25.59 32.37
C LYS A 269 2.09 -25.80 33.45
N ILE A 270 1.67 -25.85 34.69
CA ILE A 270 2.48 -26.38 35.79
C ILE A 270 2.81 -27.82 35.39
N LEU A 271 4.08 -28.10 35.10
CA LEU A 271 4.54 -29.47 34.93
C LEU A 271 4.31 -30.20 36.27
N PRO A 272 3.63 -31.36 36.29
CA PRO A 272 3.68 -32.21 37.46
C PRO A 272 5.11 -32.76 37.59
N THR A 273 5.63 -32.60 38.80
CA THR A 273 6.87 -33.16 39.32
C THR A 273 7.01 -34.64 38.98
N ALA A 274 8.25 -35.05 38.70
CA ALA A 274 8.64 -36.41 38.33
C ALA A 274 8.13 -37.51 39.28
N SER A 275 7.86 -38.69 38.72
CA SER A 275 7.79 -39.98 39.43
C SER A 275 8.24 -41.13 38.50
N PRO A 276 8.70 -42.26 39.07
CA PRO A 276 10.02 -42.82 38.72
C PRO A 276 10.02 -43.87 37.60
N SER A 277 11.24 -44.15 37.14
CA SER A 277 11.67 -45.14 36.15
C SER A 277 10.90 -46.47 36.13
N PRO A 278 10.64 -47.04 34.94
CA PRO A 278 10.41 -48.47 34.83
C PRO A 278 11.72 -49.25 34.72
N LEU A 279 11.78 -50.37 35.45
CA LEU A 279 12.82 -51.39 35.38
C LEU A 279 12.96 -51.98 33.96
N ALA A 280 14.18 -52.42 33.69
CA ALA A 280 14.65 -53.11 32.49
C ALA A 280 13.82 -54.34 32.10
N THR A 281 13.81 -54.63 30.79
CA THR A 281 13.64 -55.99 30.24
C THR A 281 14.63 -56.22 29.09
N PRO A 282 15.02 -57.49 28.83
CA PRO A 282 16.31 -57.83 28.26
C PRO A 282 16.34 -57.95 26.73
N VAL A 283 17.58 -57.92 26.25
CA VAL A 283 18.12 -58.08 24.90
C VAL A 283 17.52 -59.26 24.12
N VAL A 284 17.18 -59.02 22.85
CA VAL A 284 17.04 -60.06 21.81
C VAL A 284 18.07 -59.78 20.71
N THR A 285 18.95 -60.75 20.47
CA THR A 285 19.99 -60.77 19.44
C THR A 285 19.42 -61.07 18.03
N PRO A 286 20.13 -60.69 16.96
CA PRO A 286 19.63 -60.80 15.59
C PRO A 286 19.92 -62.17 14.97
N VAL A 287 19.05 -62.61 14.04
CA VAL A 287 19.35 -63.69 13.08
C VAL A 287 19.25 -63.14 11.67
N ALA A 288 20.33 -63.36 10.90
CA ALA A 288 20.49 -62.95 9.52
C ALA A 288 19.87 -63.94 8.53
N GLY A 289 19.45 -63.41 7.37
CA GLY A 289 19.56 -64.13 6.09
C GLY A 289 18.25 -64.40 5.35
N ALA A 290 17.97 -63.60 4.31
CA ALA A 290 17.72 -64.09 2.94
C ALA A 290 17.43 -62.90 1.99
N SER A 291 18.29 -62.74 0.98
CA SER A 291 18.03 -62.05 -0.30
C SER A 291 17.78 -63.13 -1.38
N PRO A 292 17.49 -62.81 -2.65
CA PRO A 292 16.63 -61.79 -3.26
C PRO A 292 15.66 -62.40 -4.32
N THR A 293 14.71 -61.61 -4.87
CA THR A 293 14.19 -61.83 -6.23
C THR A 293 13.78 -60.50 -6.89
N PRO A 294 14.22 -60.20 -8.12
CA PRO A 294 13.81 -59.02 -8.86
C PRO A 294 12.76 -59.32 -9.96
N GLY A 295 11.95 -58.32 -10.30
CA GLY A 295 11.33 -58.15 -11.62
C GLY A 295 9.88 -57.63 -11.58
N PRO A 296 9.34 -57.13 -12.71
CA PRO A 296 9.99 -56.57 -13.90
C PRO A 296 9.59 -55.10 -14.16
N ALA A 297 10.37 -54.42 -15.00
CA ALA A 297 10.06 -53.11 -15.58
C ALA A 297 9.48 -53.27 -17.02
N PRO A 298 9.31 -52.18 -17.78
CA PRO A 298 8.05 -51.53 -18.17
C PRO A 298 7.51 -51.99 -19.54
N SER A 299 6.32 -51.49 -19.90
CA SER A 299 5.81 -51.57 -21.28
C SER A 299 5.36 -50.20 -21.79
N SER A 300 6.04 -49.72 -22.83
CA SER A 300 5.61 -48.73 -23.85
C SER A 300 5.41 -49.50 -25.17
N PRO A 301 4.79 -48.96 -26.25
CA PRO A 301 4.79 -47.59 -26.76
C PRO A 301 3.51 -46.79 -26.49
#